data_AF-A0A4Z1KKD0-F1
#
_entry.id   AF-A0A4Z1KKD0-F1
#
_cell.length_a   1.000
_cell.length_b   1.000
_cell.length_c   1.000
_cell.angle_alpha   90.00
_cell.angle_beta   90.00
_cell.angle_gamma   90.00
#
_symmetry.space_group_name_H-M   'P 1'
#
loop_
_entity.id
_entity.type
_entity.pdbx_description
1 polymer ?
#
loop_
_entity_poly.entity_id
_entity_poly.type
_entity_poly.pdbx_seq_one_letter_code
_entity_poly.pdbx_strand_id
1 'polypeptide(L)'
;MASTTKPPLPPFTEETARIKVKAAQDVWNTKNPQVVKNAYTEDSIWRNCDSFIRGQDEIVEFLSKKWAKENGYRLRKELFAFTENKIAVQFWYEFHDNDGQWWRCYGLEDWTFAEDGRMRKRQMSGNNVKIGDEERWFKEGVDVNEVEISEKHW
;
A
#
# COMPACT_ATOMS: atom_id res chain seq x y z
N MET A 1 14.57 11.83 22.90
CA MET A 1 13.82 11.69 21.63
C MET A 1 13.82 10.20 21.30
N ALA A 2 12.67 9.53 21.29
CA ALA A 2 12.64 8.11 20.94
C ALA A 2 13.22 7.93 19.53
N SER A 3 14.15 6.98 19.36
CA SER A 3 14.75 6.64 18.08
C SER A 3 13.65 6.35 17.06
N THR A 4 13.42 7.25 16.09
CA THR A 4 12.33 7.17 15.10
C THR A 4 12.65 6.22 13.94
N THR A 5 13.34 5.11 14.20
CA THR A 5 13.69 4.13 13.19
C THR A 5 12.52 3.16 12.94
N LYS A 6 12.36 2.75 11.69
CA LYS A 6 11.34 1.82 11.20
C LYS A 6 12.03 0.65 10.50
N PRO A 7 12.56 -0.35 11.23
CA PRO A 7 13.13 -1.53 10.59
C PRO A 7 12.08 -2.30 9.78
N PRO A 8 12.47 -3.09 8.76
CA PRO A 8 13.84 -3.22 8.22
C PRO A 8 14.37 -1.91 7.62
N LEU A 9 15.69 -1.70 7.74
CA LEU A 9 16.40 -0.52 7.26
C LEU A 9 17.11 -0.82 5.93
N PRO A 10 17.27 0.17 5.03
CA PRO A 10 18.08 -0.01 3.83
C PRO A 10 19.59 -0.07 4.17
N PRO A 11 20.43 -0.69 3.30
CA PRO A 11 20.07 -1.36 2.06
C PRO A 11 19.35 -2.70 2.31
N PHE A 12 18.37 -3.02 1.47
CA PHE A 12 17.56 -4.22 1.62
C PHE A 12 18.23 -5.44 0.98
N THR A 13 18.05 -6.58 1.64
CA THR A 13 18.11 -7.93 1.07
C THR A 13 16.72 -8.33 0.56
N GLU A 14 16.62 -9.43 -0.19
CA GLU A 14 15.31 -9.93 -0.64
C GLU A 14 14.39 -10.23 0.55
N GLU A 15 14.90 -10.93 1.57
CA GLU A 15 14.16 -11.25 2.79
C GLU A 15 13.63 -9.98 3.48
N THR A 16 14.50 -9.00 3.71
CA THR A 16 14.10 -7.75 4.39
C THR A 16 13.18 -6.88 3.54
N ALA A 17 13.31 -6.92 2.21
CA ALA A 17 12.37 -6.26 1.30
C ALA A 17 10.98 -6.91 1.36
N ARG A 18 10.88 -8.24 1.38
CA ARG A 18 9.59 -8.95 1.54
C ARG A 18 8.93 -8.60 2.87
N ILE A 19 9.70 -8.61 3.97
CA ILE A 19 9.21 -8.17 5.29
C ILE A 19 8.70 -6.74 5.23
N LYS A 20 9.44 -5.83 4.56
CA LYS A 20 9.04 -4.42 4.42
C LYS A 20 7.74 -4.26 3.65
N VAL A 21 7.56 -5.01 2.57
CA VAL A 21 6.34 -5.01 1.75
C VAL A 21 5.13 -5.49 2.56
N LYS A 22 5.28 -6.59 3.31
CA LYS A 22 4.19 -7.14 4.14
C LYS A 22 3.86 -6.24 5.33
N ALA A 23 4.86 -5.66 5.99
CA ALA A 23 4.62 -4.65 7.03
C ALA A 23 3.83 -3.44 6.49
N ALA A 24 4.14 -2.97 5.27
CA ALA A 24 3.36 -1.91 4.62
C ALA A 24 1.94 -2.37 4.26
N GLN A 25 1.76 -3.60 3.77
CA GLN A 25 0.43 -4.19 3.53
C GLN A 25 -0.43 -4.15 4.81
N ASP A 26 0.11 -4.64 5.92
CA ASP A 26 -0.61 -4.75 7.19
C ASP A 26 -0.99 -3.38 7.72
N VAL A 27 -0.07 -2.41 7.68
CA VAL A 27 -0.33 -1.02 8.07
C VAL A 27 -1.44 -0.40 7.22
N TRP A 28 -1.45 -0.62 5.90
CA TRP A 28 -2.52 -0.11 5.03
C TRP A 28 -3.86 -0.80 5.28
N ASN A 29 -3.87 -2.10 5.62
CA ASN A 29 -5.09 -2.83 5.97
C ASN A 29 -5.74 -2.36 7.29
N THR A 30 -5.02 -1.64 8.15
CA THR A 30 -5.63 -0.96 9.31
C THR A 30 -6.64 0.12 8.90
N LYS A 31 -6.51 0.66 7.67
CA LYS A 31 -7.31 1.79 7.17
C LYS A 31 -7.28 3.01 8.10
N ASN A 32 -6.20 3.17 8.86
CA ASN A 32 -6.04 4.25 9.81
C ASN A 32 -4.96 5.23 9.33
N PRO A 33 -5.35 6.43 8.83
CA PRO A 33 -4.41 7.43 8.33
C PRO A 33 -3.33 7.83 9.35
N GLN A 34 -3.68 7.89 10.64
CA GLN A 34 -2.75 8.29 11.72
C GLN A 34 -1.71 7.21 12.02
N VAL A 35 -2.03 5.94 11.80
CA VAL A 35 -1.07 4.84 11.91
C VAL A 35 -0.19 4.80 10.66
N VAL A 36 -0.80 4.92 9.49
CA VAL A 36 -0.12 4.82 8.19
C VAL A 36 0.91 5.93 7.99
N LYS A 37 0.62 7.17 8.39
CA LYS A 37 1.54 8.31 8.24
C LYS A 37 2.91 8.07 8.89
N ASN A 38 2.97 7.27 9.95
CA ASN A 38 4.20 7.00 10.71
C ASN A 38 5.23 6.18 9.91
N ALA A 39 4.83 5.57 8.78
CA ALA A 39 5.74 4.90 7.86
C ALA A 39 6.49 5.86 6.92
N TYR A 40 6.14 7.16 6.92
CA TYR A 40 6.65 8.16 5.98
C TYR A 40 7.45 9.25 6.70
N THR A 41 8.44 9.82 6.03
CA THR A 41 9.17 11.00 6.55
C THR A 41 8.24 12.22 6.60
N GLU A 42 8.59 13.22 7.41
CA GLU A 42 7.78 14.45 7.57
C GLU A 42 7.63 15.21 6.25
N ASP A 43 8.63 15.09 5.37
CA ASP A 43 8.70 15.73 4.05
C ASP A 43 8.41 14.77 2.89
N SER A 44 7.84 13.58 3.16
CA SER A 44 7.66 12.52 2.16
C SER A 44 6.90 13.01 0.93
N ILE A 45 7.36 12.64 -0.27
CA ILE A 45 6.77 13.08 -1.54
C ILE A 45 6.02 11.92 -2.17
N TRP A 46 4.75 12.16 -2.47
CA TRP A 46 3.84 11.18 -3.05
C TRP A 46 3.33 11.65 -4.41
N ARG A 47 3.23 10.69 -5.34
CA ARG A 47 2.26 10.76 -6.44
C ARG A 47 1.33 9.57 -6.29
N ASN A 48 0.05 9.85 -6.14
CA ASN A 48 -1.00 8.85 -6.14
C ASN A 48 -1.84 8.94 -7.41
N CYS A 49 -1.53 8.15 -8.43
CA CYS A 49 -2.12 8.30 -9.77
C CYS A 49 -1.91 9.74 -10.29
N ASP A 50 -2.96 10.55 -10.29
CA ASP A 50 -2.99 11.95 -10.73
C ASP A 50 -2.87 12.96 -9.58
N SER A 51 -2.85 12.50 -8.32
CA SER A 51 -2.76 13.34 -7.13
C SER A 51 -1.32 13.48 -6.64
N PHE A 52 -0.92 14.68 -6.23
CA PHE A 52 0.41 14.98 -5.70
C PHE A 52 0.28 15.42 -4.24
N ILE A 53 1.06 14.82 -3.36
CA ILE A 53 0.90 14.92 -1.91
C ILE A 53 2.29 15.11 -1.28
N ARG A 54 2.43 16.01 -0.32
CA ARG A 54 3.69 16.30 0.37
C ARG A 54 3.51 16.33 1.89
N GLY A 55 4.27 15.47 2.56
CA GLY A 55 4.35 15.41 4.01
C GLY A 55 3.19 14.68 4.69
N GLN A 56 3.34 14.45 5.99
CA GLN A 56 2.44 13.58 6.75
C GLN A 56 1.01 14.11 6.85
N ASP A 57 0.81 15.42 6.92
CA ASP A 57 -0.53 16.02 7.06
C ASP A 57 -1.38 15.83 5.80
N GLU A 58 -0.81 16.09 4.62
CA GLU A 58 -1.50 15.85 3.35
C GLU A 58 -1.71 14.34 3.10
N ILE A 59 -0.79 13.48 3.55
CA ILE A 59 -0.97 12.02 3.53
C ILE A 59 -2.19 11.63 4.37
N VAL A 60 -2.34 12.17 5.57
CA VAL A 60 -3.50 11.90 6.44
C VAL A 60 -4.80 12.35 5.76
N GLU A 61 -4.80 13.55 5.18
CA GLU A 61 -5.98 14.09 4.49
C GLU A 61 -6.37 13.21 3.29
N PHE A 62 -5.39 12.85 2.46
CA PHE A 62 -5.60 11.99 1.30
C PHE A 62 -6.17 10.63 1.71
N LEU A 63 -5.55 9.97 2.69
CA LEU A 63 -5.98 8.64 3.15
C LEU A 63 -7.37 8.66 3.81
N SER A 64 -7.69 9.72 4.55
CA SER A 64 -9.01 9.92 5.13
C SER A 64 -10.08 10.01 4.04
N LYS A 65 -9.83 10.78 2.96
CA LYS A 65 -10.74 10.87 1.81
C LYS A 65 -10.84 9.55 1.04
N LYS A 66 -9.74 8.81 0.91
CA LYS A 66 -9.69 7.50 0.25
C LYS A 66 -10.62 6.50 0.96
N TRP A 67 -10.43 6.30 2.25
CA TRP A 67 -11.19 5.30 3.00
C TRP A 67 -12.61 5.73 3.41
N ALA A 68 -12.98 7.00 3.19
CA ALA A 68 -14.38 7.43 3.21
C ALA A 68 -15.17 6.98 1.96
N LYS A 69 -14.48 6.57 0.89
CA LYS A 69 -15.10 6.12 -0.38
C LYS A 69 -14.86 4.64 -0.66
N GLU A 70 -13.68 4.13 -0.29
CA GLU A 70 -13.28 2.75 -0.54
C GLU A 70 -13.65 1.86 0.65
N ASN A 71 -14.94 1.53 0.75
CA ASN A 71 -15.47 0.71 1.83
C ASN A 71 -15.07 -0.77 1.67
N GLY A 72 -15.01 -1.52 2.77
CA GLY A 72 -14.60 -2.93 2.72
C GLY A 72 -13.16 -3.14 2.26
N TYR A 73 -12.32 -2.09 2.22
CA TYR A 73 -10.96 -2.11 1.69
C TYR A 73 -10.12 -3.24 2.29
N ARG A 74 -9.55 -4.06 1.41
CA ARG A 74 -8.58 -5.12 1.73
C ARG A 74 -7.51 -5.20 0.66
N LEU A 75 -6.25 -5.23 1.07
CA LEU A 75 -5.07 -5.09 0.23
C LEU A 75 -4.13 -6.28 0.38
N ARG A 76 -3.59 -6.72 -0.75
CA ARG A 76 -2.40 -7.57 -0.84
C ARG A 76 -1.30 -6.81 -1.58
N LYS A 77 -0.08 -6.85 -1.05
CA LYS A 77 1.13 -6.36 -1.71
C LYS A 77 2.11 -7.51 -1.89
N GLU A 78 2.82 -7.51 -3.01
CA GLU A 78 3.90 -8.45 -3.31
C GLU A 78 5.15 -7.70 -3.79
N LEU A 79 6.31 -8.19 -3.37
CA LEU A 79 7.59 -7.66 -3.82
C LEU A 79 7.76 -7.97 -5.32
N PHE A 80 7.99 -6.94 -6.13
CA PHE A 80 8.34 -7.09 -7.54
C PHE A 80 9.86 -7.09 -7.73
N ALA A 81 10.54 -6.06 -7.21
CA ALA A 81 11.99 -5.93 -7.25
C ALA A 81 12.49 -5.02 -6.14
N PHE A 82 13.78 -5.06 -5.84
CA PHE A 82 14.42 -4.13 -4.91
C PHE A 82 15.84 -3.81 -5.35
N THR A 83 16.35 -2.66 -4.93
CA THR A 83 17.75 -2.27 -5.10
C THR A 83 18.11 -1.27 -4.02
N GLU A 84 19.16 -1.54 -3.23
CA GLU A 84 19.62 -0.67 -2.14
C GLU A 84 18.48 -0.19 -1.23
N ASN A 85 18.10 1.09 -1.31
CA ASN A 85 17.05 1.72 -0.53
C ASN A 85 15.71 1.86 -1.26
N LYS A 86 15.49 1.11 -2.34
CA LYS A 86 14.30 1.16 -3.17
C LYS A 86 13.61 -0.19 -3.24
N ILE A 87 12.28 -0.16 -3.27
CA ILE A 87 11.45 -1.35 -3.44
C ILE A 87 10.38 -1.01 -4.49
N ALA A 88 10.24 -1.88 -5.49
CA ALA A 88 9.13 -1.90 -6.42
C ALA A 88 8.14 -2.98 -5.98
N VAL A 89 6.85 -2.65 -5.99
CA VAL A 89 5.77 -3.45 -5.42
C VAL A 89 4.64 -3.54 -6.41
N GLN A 90 4.11 -4.75 -6.59
CA GLN A 90 2.80 -4.94 -7.19
C GLN A 90 1.75 -5.15 -6.10
N PHE A 91 0.54 -4.70 -6.33
CA PHE A 91 -0.52 -4.84 -5.35
C PHE A 91 -1.89 -4.95 -5.98
N TRP A 92 -2.80 -5.51 -5.20
CA TRP A 92 -4.22 -5.56 -5.50
C TRP A 92 -4.99 -5.20 -4.26
N TYR A 93 -6.02 -4.38 -4.41
CA TYR A 93 -6.98 -4.20 -3.34
C TYR A 93 -8.41 -4.25 -3.87
N GLU A 94 -9.30 -4.73 -3.02
CA GLU A 94 -10.72 -4.79 -3.29
C GLU A 94 -11.45 -3.86 -2.32
N PHE A 95 -12.46 -3.18 -2.84
CA PHE A 95 -13.32 -2.30 -2.08
C PHE A 95 -14.69 -2.23 -2.77
N HIS A 96 -15.69 -1.73 -2.07
CA HIS A 96 -16.92 -1.28 -2.69
C HIS A 96 -17.12 0.21 -2.48
N ASP A 97 -17.73 0.87 -3.46
CA ASP A 97 -18.15 2.27 -3.31
C ASP A 97 -19.42 2.39 -2.45
N ASN A 98 -19.94 3.61 -2.35
CA ASN A 98 -21.12 3.93 -1.55
C ASN A 98 -22.42 3.38 -2.15
N ASP A 99 -22.42 3.01 -3.44
CA ASP A 99 -23.55 2.38 -4.12
C ASP A 99 -23.49 0.84 -4.00
N GLY A 100 -22.47 0.30 -3.32
CA GLY A 100 -22.26 -1.13 -3.11
C GLY A 100 -21.60 -1.83 -4.30
N GLN A 101 -21.15 -1.10 -5.32
CA GLN A 101 -20.43 -1.69 -6.43
C GLN A 101 -19.00 -2.04 -6.01
N TRP A 102 -18.61 -3.31 -6.20
CA TRP A 102 -17.26 -3.79 -5.94
C TRP A 102 -16.28 -3.47 -7.07
N TRP A 103 -15.05 -3.18 -6.66
CA TRP A 103 -13.93 -2.84 -7.52
C TRP A 103 -12.70 -3.62 -7.08
N ARG A 104 -11.87 -4.00 -8.04
CA ARG A 104 -10.50 -4.44 -7.79
C ARG A 104 -9.55 -3.45 -8.43
N CYS A 105 -8.67 -2.86 -7.63
CA CYS A 105 -7.55 -2.09 -8.13
C CYS A 105 -6.38 -3.02 -8.41
N TYR A 106 -5.77 -2.90 -9.58
CA TYR A 106 -4.45 -3.45 -9.90
C TYR A 106 -3.48 -2.29 -9.89
N GLY A 107 -2.34 -2.42 -9.22
CA GLY A 107 -1.38 -1.33 -9.20
C GLY A 107 0.05 -1.70 -8.92
N LEU A 108 0.91 -0.73 -9.20
CA LEU A 108 2.35 -0.77 -9.01
C LEU A 108 2.78 0.44 -8.20
N GLU A 109 3.63 0.22 -7.19
CA GLU A 109 4.26 1.28 -6.41
C GLU A 109 5.79 1.22 -6.49
N ASP A 110 6.44 2.39 -6.59
CA ASP A 110 7.88 2.53 -6.31
C ASP A 110 8.09 3.31 -5.02
N TRP A 111 8.94 2.75 -4.15
CA TRP A 111 9.25 3.28 -2.83
C TRP A 111 10.73 3.64 -2.75
N THR A 112 11.05 4.77 -2.14
CA THR A 112 12.42 5.11 -1.74
C THR A 112 12.45 5.43 -0.25
N PHE A 113 13.38 4.82 0.46
CA PHE A 113 13.48 4.92 1.91
C PHE A 113 14.65 5.82 2.35
N ALA A 114 14.45 6.52 3.47
CA ALA A 114 15.52 7.16 4.23
C ALA A 114 16.28 6.12 5.07
N GLU A 115 17.45 6.49 5.59
CA GLU A 115 18.31 5.61 6.40
C GLU A 115 17.61 5.09 7.66
N ASP A 116 16.67 5.87 8.21
CA ASP A 116 15.86 5.47 9.35
C ASP A 116 14.73 4.47 9.00
N GLY A 117 14.62 4.06 7.74
CA GLY A 117 13.65 3.08 7.26
C GLY A 117 12.25 3.64 7.02
N ARG A 118 12.01 4.95 7.19
CA ARG A 118 10.77 5.60 6.73
C ARG A 118 10.83 5.89 5.24
N MET A 119 9.67 5.89 4.59
CA MET A 119 9.54 6.13 3.16
C MET A 119 9.53 7.64 2.88
N ARG A 120 10.54 8.11 2.13
CA ARG A 120 10.67 9.52 1.73
C ARG A 120 10.07 9.83 0.36
N LYS A 121 9.84 8.81 -0.46
CA LYS A 121 9.16 8.91 -1.74
C LYS A 121 8.27 7.69 -1.94
N ARG A 122 7.02 7.93 -2.37
CA ARG A 122 6.08 6.92 -2.86
C ARG A 122 5.51 7.37 -4.19
N GLN A 123 5.54 6.53 -5.20
CA GLN A 123 4.75 6.76 -6.41
C GLN A 123 3.90 5.53 -6.61
N MET A 124 2.62 5.69 -6.91
CA MET A 124 1.88 4.58 -7.47
C MET A 124 1.03 4.98 -8.66
N SER A 125 0.78 3.96 -9.48
CA SER A 125 -0.25 3.97 -10.49
C SER A 125 -1.13 2.75 -10.24
N GLY A 126 -2.44 2.91 -10.41
CA GLY A 126 -3.38 1.81 -10.32
C GLY A 126 -4.65 2.07 -11.11
N ASN A 127 -5.30 1.00 -11.52
CA ASN A 127 -6.52 1.03 -12.31
C ASN A 127 -7.58 0.13 -11.67
N ASN A 128 -8.79 0.65 -11.53
CA ASN A 128 -9.92 -0.07 -10.96
C ASN A 128 -10.67 -0.81 -12.08
N VAL A 129 -10.94 -2.09 -11.87
CA VAL A 129 -11.87 -2.87 -12.68
C VAL A 129 -13.10 -3.21 -11.86
N LYS A 130 -14.26 -3.14 -12.51
CA LYS A 130 -15.54 -3.52 -11.91
C LYS A 130 -15.56 -5.03 -11.70
N ILE A 131 -15.98 -5.50 -10.53
CA ILE A 131 -16.14 -6.93 -10.23
C ILE A 131 -17.48 -7.19 -9.52
N GLY A 132 -18.02 -8.39 -9.67
CA GLY A 132 -19.13 -8.90 -8.84
C GLY A 132 -18.63 -9.47 -7.50
N ASP A 133 -19.54 -9.75 -6.57
CA ASP A 133 -19.18 -10.34 -5.27
C ASP A 133 -18.52 -11.72 -5.43
N GLU A 134 -18.96 -12.53 -6.39
CA GLU A 134 -18.41 -13.87 -6.65
C GLU A 134 -16.99 -13.85 -7.22
N GLU A 135 -16.58 -12.73 -7.81
CA GLU A 135 -15.23 -12.59 -8.33
C GLU A 135 -14.22 -12.19 -7.25
N ARG A 136 -14.68 -11.77 -6.05
CA ARG A 136 -13.82 -11.26 -4.98
C ARG A 136 -12.85 -12.29 -4.44
N TRP A 137 -11.65 -11.84 -4.19
CA TRP A 137 -10.55 -12.60 -3.58
C TRP A 137 -10.48 -12.37 -2.07
N PHE A 138 -10.70 -11.14 -1.64
CA PHE A 138 -10.47 -10.72 -0.26
C PHE A 138 -11.80 -10.61 0.47
N LYS A 139 -12.51 -11.75 0.59
CA LYS A 139 -13.73 -11.83 1.41
C LYS A 139 -13.38 -11.81 2.91
N GLU A 140 -14.38 -11.56 3.75
CA GLU A 140 -14.20 -11.62 5.20
C GLU A 140 -13.72 -13.01 5.64
N GLY A 141 -12.83 -13.08 6.63
CA GLY A 141 -12.23 -14.35 7.09
C GLY A 141 -11.13 -14.95 6.19
N VAL A 142 -10.94 -14.46 4.97
CA VAL A 142 -9.87 -14.94 4.07
C VAL A 142 -8.52 -14.30 4.44
N ASP A 143 -7.43 -15.07 4.50
CA ASP A 143 -6.08 -14.51 4.53
C ASP A 143 -5.68 -14.05 3.12
N VAL A 144 -5.42 -12.75 2.96
CA VAL A 144 -5.04 -12.16 1.67
C VAL A 144 -3.74 -12.73 1.13
N ASN A 145 -2.86 -13.25 1.99
CA ASN A 145 -1.57 -13.82 1.59
C ASN A 145 -1.72 -15.23 1.01
N GLU A 146 -2.78 -15.95 1.37
CA GLU A 146 -3.03 -17.34 0.93
C GLU A 146 -3.87 -17.42 -0.35
N VAL A 147 -4.49 -16.32 -0.78
CA VAL A 147 -5.29 -16.32 -2.00
C VAL A 147 -4.45 -16.67 -3.23
N GLU A 148 -4.90 -17.62 -4.03
CA GLU A 148 -4.30 -17.91 -5.32
C GLU A 148 -4.72 -16.85 -6.35
N ILE A 149 -3.76 -16.05 -6.82
CA ILE A 149 -3.95 -15.10 -7.92
C ILE A 149 -3.36 -15.76 -9.17
N SER A 150 -4.21 -16.16 -10.11
CA SER A 150 -3.76 -16.83 -11.34
C SER A 150 -3.00 -15.89 -12.28
N GLU A 151 -2.17 -16.45 -13.16
CA GLU A 151 -1.31 -15.70 -14.10
C GLU A 151 -2.07 -14.73 -15.01
N LYS A 152 -3.36 -14.96 -15.29
CA LYS A 152 -4.20 -14.00 -16.03
C LYS A 152 -4.34 -12.63 -15.34
N HIS A 153 -3.91 -12.52 -14.09
CA HIS A 153 -3.98 -11.32 -13.26
C HIS A 153 -2.61 -10.77 -12.85
N TRP A 154 -1.53 -11.32 -13.41
CA TRP A 154 -0.15 -10.92 -13.18
C TRP A 154 0.31 -9.84 -14.17
#